data_AF-A0A671SFW5-F1
#
_entry.id   AF-A0A671SFW5-F1
#
_cell.length_a   1.000
_cell.length_b   1.000
_cell.length_c   1.000
_cell.angle_alpha   90.00
_cell.angle_beta   90.00
_cell.angle_gamma   90.00
#
_symmetry.space_group_name_H-M   'P 1'
#
loop_
_entity.id
_entity.type
_entity.pdbx_description
1 polymer ?
#
loop_
_entity_poly.entity_id
_entity_poly.type
_entity_poly.pdbx_seq_one_letter_code
_entity_poly.pdbx_strand_id
1 'polypeptide(L)'
;SSSSSCVVFVQRSMCRKMYDENEDLSDVEEITNIRGFSVEDKLESNSYNSEFVQYMEGKDFSYEYVQREALRTPLIFKAKDGLGIRMPDPEFTVSEIKGLVGSRRAVDVMDVSTQKGSEMSMAQFVRYYETPEDERDKLFNVISLEFSHTKLENLIKRPTVDLVDWVDNMWPRHLKQKQTEATNVMSEMKYPKVQRYCLMSVKGCFTDFHIDFGGTSVWYHLVVLLLLLLSIFGGSGLFMLLLWKQ
;
A
#
# COMPACT_ATOMS: atom_id res chain seq x y z
N SER A 1 26.97 58.27 -19.39
CA SER A 1 26.04 57.14 -19.59
C SER A 1 26.48 55.96 -18.72
N SER A 2 26.01 55.92 -17.48
CA SER A 2 26.09 54.72 -16.63
C SER A 2 24.89 54.76 -15.68
N SER A 3 23.82 54.06 -16.05
CA SER A 3 22.63 53.89 -15.21
C SER A 3 22.89 52.73 -14.26
N SER A 4 23.00 53.01 -12.96
CA SER A 4 23.06 51.99 -11.92
C SER A 4 21.64 51.64 -11.46
N SER A 5 21.18 50.44 -11.78
CA SER A 5 19.91 49.90 -11.29
C SER A 5 20.09 49.38 -9.86
N CYS A 6 19.30 49.92 -8.93
CA CYS A 6 19.26 49.50 -7.52
C CYS A 6 18.37 48.25 -7.39
N VAL A 7 18.91 47.15 -6.86
CA VAL A 7 18.15 45.92 -6.55
C VAL A 7 17.79 45.94 -5.07
N VAL A 8 16.49 46.04 -4.77
CA VAL A 8 15.95 45.98 -3.40
C VAL A 8 15.79 44.51 -3.00
N PHE A 9 16.54 44.07 -1.99
CA PHE A 9 16.31 42.78 -1.32
C PHE A 9 15.16 42.94 -0.31
N VAL A 10 14.03 42.27 -0.57
CA VAL A 10 12.95 42.15 0.42
C VAL A 10 13.22 40.92 1.29
N GLN A 11 13.72 41.15 2.49
CA GLN A 11 13.91 40.12 3.50
C GLN A 11 12.54 39.81 4.15
N ARG A 12 11.92 38.67 3.78
CA ARG A 12 10.68 38.21 4.44
C ARG A 12 10.99 37.77 5.87
N SER A 13 10.48 38.51 6.84
CA SER A 13 10.46 38.13 8.26
C SER A 13 9.60 36.87 8.43
N MET A 14 10.21 35.76 8.85
CA MET A 14 9.48 34.56 9.28
C MET A 14 9.08 34.73 10.75
N CYS A 15 7.90 35.30 10.98
CA CYS A 15 7.28 35.25 12.30
C CYS A 15 6.75 33.84 12.56
N ARG A 16 7.22 33.22 13.65
CA ARG A 16 6.83 31.88 14.10
C ARG A 16 5.39 31.97 14.62
N LYS A 17 4.42 31.47 13.86
CA LYS A 17 3.04 31.27 14.37
C LYS A 17 3.10 30.25 15.50
N MET A 18 2.87 30.70 16.72
CA MET A 18 2.55 29.85 17.86
C MET A 18 1.08 29.45 17.70
N TYR A 19 0.78 28.15 17.72
CA TYR A 19 -0.60 27.69 17.78
C TYR A 19 -1.12 27.98 19.19
N ASP A 20 -2.17 28.78 19.27
CA ASP A 20 -2.92 29.02 20.49
C ASP A 20 -3.77 27.77 20.75
N GLU A 21 -3.54 27.08 21.88
CA GLU A 21 -4.13 25.78 22.20
C GLU A 21 -5.56 25.87 22.79
N ASN A 22 -6.22 27.03 22.76
CA ASN A 22 -7.46 27.21 23.54
C ASN A 22 -8.62 27.93 22.83
N GLU A 23 -8.76 27.84 21.51
CA GLU A 23 -10.02 28.17 20.83
C GLU A 23 -10.26 27.25 19.62
N ASP A 24 -11.11 26.23 19.77
CA ASP A 24 -12.27 26.13 18.87
C ASP A 24 -13.41 25.29 19.45
N LEU A 25 -14.57 25.95 19.52
CA LEU A 25 -15.88 25.38 19.81
C LEU A 25 -16.40 24.78 18.50
N SER A 26 -16.37 23.46 18.38
CA SER A 26 -17.42 22.79 17.59
C SER A 26 -17.67 21.41 18.17
N ASP A 27 -18.86 21.29 18.75
CA ASP A 27 -19.62 20.06 18.73
C ASP A 27 -19.77 19.63 17.25
N VAL A 28 -18.73 19.02 16.69
CA VAL A 28 -18.83 18.31 15.42
C VAL A 28 -19.55 17.02 15.76
N GLU A 29 -20.88 17.08 15.79
CA GLU A 29 -21.73 15.91 15.58
C GLU A 29 -21.06 15.03 14.53
N GLU A 30 -20.97 13.73 14.81
CA GLU A 30 -20.44 12.72 13.91
C GLU A 30 -20.94 12.97 12.49
N ILE A 31 -20.14 13.65 11.66
CA ILE A 31 -20.32 13.63 10.22
C ILE A 31 -20.02 12.18 9.86
N THR A 32 -21.07 11.38 9.89
CA THR A 32 -21.11 10.11 9.19
C THR A 32 -20.63 10.46 7.78
N ASN A 33 -19.44 9.97 7.43
CA ASN A 33 -18.89 10.07 6.09
C ASN A 33 -19.82 9.25 5.19
N ILE A 34 -20.99 9.81 4.86
CA ILE A 34 -21.91 9.23 3.90
C ILE A 34 -21.25 9.47 2.56
N ARG A 35 -20.76 8.37 1.95
CA ARG A 35 -20.15 8.37 0.63
C ARG A 35 -21.07 9.08 -0.37
N GLY A 36 -20.66 10.26 -0.83
CA GLY A 36 -21.44 11.11 -1.75
C GLY A 36 -21.43 10.65 -3.21
N PHE A 37 -20.84 9.48 -3.51
CA PHE A 37 -20.76 8.90 -4.84
C PHE A 37 -21.06 7.39 -4.82
N SER A 38 -21.52 6.88 -5.96
CA SER A 38 -21.69 5.45 -6.21
C SER A 38 -20.37 4.87 -6.73
N VAL A 39 -19.90 3.77 -6.13
CA VAL A 39 -18.68 3.07 -6.62
C VAL A 39 -19.02 2.29 -7.88
N GLU A 40 -20.22 1.71 -7.92
CA GLU A 40 -20.78 0.96 -9.03
C GLU A 40 -20.79 1.81 -10.32
N ASP A 41 -21.23 3.06 -10.22
CA ASP A 41 -21.23 4.01 -11.35
C ASP A 41 -19.79 4.26 -11.88
N LYS A 42 -18.79 4.23 -10.99
CA LYS A 42 -17.38 4.42 -11.38
C LYS A 42 -16.83 3.18 -12.08
N LEU A 43 -17.26 1.99 -11.66
CA LEU A 43 -16.87 0.72 -12.26
C LEU A 43 -17.47 0.51 -13.65
N GLU A 44 -18.69 1.00 -13.88
CA GLU A 44 -19.38 0.89 -15.18
C GLU A 44 -19.02 2.02 -16.15
N SER A 45 -18.42 3.11 -15.66
CA SER A 45 -18.10 4.28 -16.48
C SER A 45 -16.94 4.04 -17.44
N ASN A 46 -17.18 4.30 -18.73
CA ASN A 46 -16.15 4.32 -19.77
C ASN A 46 -15.31 5.63 -19.78
N SER A 47 -15.54 6.55 -18.82
CA SER A 47 -14.80 7.82 -18.74
C SER A 47 -13.33 7.65 -18.31
N TYR A 48 -12.98 6.48 -17.74
CA TYR A 48 -11.64 6.18 -17.22
C TYR A 48 -10.85 5.32 -18.21
N ASN A 49 -10.67 5.82 -19.43
CA ASN A 49 -10.10 5.08 -20.57
C ASN A 49 -8.65 5.47 -20.91
N SER A 50 -7.97 6.21 -20.05
CA SER A 50 -6.58 6.58 -20.25
C SER A 50 -5.64 5.39 -20.07
N GLU A 51 -4.72 5.20 -21.02
CA GLU A 51 -3.70 4.16 -20.97
C GLU A 51 -2.42 4.69 -20.33
N PHE A 52 -2.20 4.35 -19.05
CA PHE A 52 -1.00 4.72 -18.31
C PHE A 52 -0.10 3.54 -17.95
N VAL A 53 -0.53 2.32 -18.28
CA VAL A 53 0.15 1.08 -17.90
C VAL A 53 0.93 0.53 -19.09
N GLN A 54 2.12 0.00 -18.83
CA GLN A 54 2.90 -0.72 -19.82
C GLN A 54 2.87 -2.22 -19.52
N TYR A 55 2.48 -3.01 -20.51
CA TYR A 55 2.59 -4.46 -20.44
C TYR A 55 4.03 -4.89 -20.72
N MET A 56 4.53 -5.84 -19.95
CA MET A 56 5.90 -6.33 -20.05
C MET A 56 5.96 -7.84 -19.76
N GLU A 57 6.94 -8.52 -20.36
CA GLU A 57 7.30 -9.89 -19.98
C GLU A 57 8.33 -9.87 -18.84
N GLY A 58 8.28 -10.83 -17.92
CA GLY A 58 9.16 -10.81 -16.75
C GLY A 58 10.64 -10.87 -17.08
N LYS A 59 11.02 -11.46 -18.22
CA LYS A 59 12.42 -11.51 -18.70
C LYS A 59 12.99 -10.13 -19.06
N ASP A 60 12.13 -9.17 -19.42
CA ASP A 60 12.51 -7.82 -19.81
C ASP A 60 12.59 -6.87 -18.60
N PHE A 61 12.07 -7.31 -17.46
CA PHE A 61 12.16 -6.58 -16.19
C PHE A 61 13.51 -6.82 -15.51
N SER A 62 14.52 -6.09 -16.00
CA SER A 62 15.90 -6.18 -15.52
C SER A 62 16.34 -4.97 -14.69
N TYR A 63 17.48 -5.09 -14.01
CA TYR A 63 18.10 -3.96 -13.33
C TYR A 63 18.44 -2.82 -14.29
N GLU A 64 18.89 -3.14 -15.51
CA GLU A 64 19.16 -2.16 -16.57
C GLU A 64 17.89 -1.38 -16.95
N TYR A 65 16.76 -2.08 -17.08
CA TYR A 65 15.47 -1.44 -17.31
C TYR A 65 15.15 -0.43 -16.20
N VAL A 66 15.32 -0.83 -14.93
CA VAL A 66 15.05 0.04 -13.78
C VAL A 66 15.96 1.27 -13.78
N GLN A 67 17.25 1.13 -14.12
CA GLN A 67 18.18 2.25 -14.23
C GLN A 67 17.81 3.22 -15.35
N ARG A 68 17.37 2.69 -16.50
CA ARG A 68 17.04 3.49 -17.69
C ARG A 68 15.71 4.21 -17.55
N GLU A 69 14.67 3.50 -17.13
CA GLU A 69 13.29 4.01 -17.11
C GLU A 69 12.88 4.60 -15.75
N ALA A 70 13.68 4.37 -14.71
CA ALA A 70 13.47 4.86 -13.34
C ALA A 70 12.07 4.54 -12.77
N LEU A 71 11.46 3.44 -13.23
CA LEU A 71 10.12 2.97 -12.81
C LEU A 71 9.04 4.07 -12.85
N ARG A 72 9.11 4.97 -13.86
CA ARG A 72 8.16 6.09 -14.00
C ARG A 72 6.77 5.66 -14.50
N THR A 73 6.70 4.51 -15.16
CA THR A 73 5.48 3.96 -15.74
C THR A 73 5.08 2.70 -14.98
N PRO A 74 3.83 2.58 -14.50
CA PRO A 74 3.28 1.36 -13.95
C PRO A 74 3.38 0.19 -14.94
N LEU A 75 3.78 -0.96 -14.43
CA LEU A 75 4.04 -2.15 -15.23
C LEU A 75 2.98 -3.21 -14.94
N ILE A 76 2.58 -3.95 -15.97
CA ILE A 76 1.71 -5.12 -15.82
C ILE A 76 2.39 -6.34 -16.44
N PHE A 77 2.53 -7.38 -15.63
CA PHE A 77 3.02 -8.69 -16.06
C PHE A 77 1.86 -9.69 -16.07
N LYS A 78 1.53 -10.25 -17.24
CA LYS A 78 0.47 -11.26 -17.37
C LYS A 78 0.89 -12.66 -16.90
N ALA A 79 2.20 -12.93 -16.88
CA ALA A 79 2.77 -14.19 -16.46
C ALA A 79 3.87 -13.94 -15.42
N LYS A 80 4.03 -14.89 -14.49
CA LYS A 80 5.08 -14.83 -13.46
C LYS A 80 6.48 -15.17 -13.98
N ASP A 81 6.56 -15.76 -15.17
CA ASP A 81 7.80 -16.25 -15.75
C ASP A 81 8.80 -15.10 -15.96
N GLY A 82 10.06 -15.35 -15.58
CA GLY A 82 11.13 -14.36 -15.65
C GLY A 82 11.20 -13.37 -14.48
N LEU A 83 10.13 -13.22 -13.66
CA LEU A 83 10.15 -12.26 -12.54
C LEU A 83 10.94 -12.75 -11.31
N GLY A 84 11.21 -14.05 -11.23
CA GLY A 84 11.92 -14.64 -10.09
C GLY A 84 11.11 -14.70 -8.79
N ILE A 85 9.79 -14.51 -8.87
CA ILE A 85 8.87 -14.58 -7.73
C ILE A 85 8.61 -16.01 -7.29
N ARG A 86 8.29 -16.17 -6.01
CA ARG A 86 7.73 -17.40 -5.45
C ARG A 86 6.49 -17.03 -4.65
N MET A 87 5.42 -17.79 -4.85
CA MET A 87 4.13 -17.58 -4.21
C MET A 87 3.62 -18.91 -3.66
N PRO A 88 2.75 -18.88 -2.63
CA PRO A 88 2.05 -20.08 -2.18
C PRO A 88 1.13 -20.62 -3.29
N ASP A 89 0.52 -21.78 -3.01
CA ASP A 89 -0.44 -22.40 -3.92
C ASP A 89 -1.61 -21.43 -4.25
N PRO A 90 -2.15 -21.43 -5.48
CA PRO A 90 -3.34 -20.62 -5.80
C PRO A 90 -4.56 -20.90 -4.90
N GLU A 91 -4.64 -22.08 -4.29
CA GLU A 91 -5.71 -22.48 -3.36
C GLU A 91 -5.45 -22.01 -1.93
N PHE A 92 -4.38 -21.25 -1.70
CA PHE A 92 -3.96 -20.79 -0.38
C PHE A 92 -5.00 -19.87 0.29
N THR A 93 -5.36 -20.22 1.51
CA THR A 93 -6.52 -19.62 2.20
C THR A 93 -6.12 -18.60 3.29
N VAL A 94 -7.07 -17.72 3.63
CA VAL A 94 -6.95 -16.81 4.79
C VAL A 94 -6.78 -17.58 6.11
N SER A 95 -7.35 -18.78 6.20
CA SER A 95 -7.19 -19.65 7.38
C SER A 95 -5.76 -20.18 7.52
N GLU A 96 -5.08 -20.50 6.41
CA GLU A 96 -3.67 -20.87 6.40
C GLU A 96 -2.76 -19.68 6.76
N ILE A 97 -3.05 -18.47 6.24
CA ILE A 97 -2.35 -17.24 6.63
C ILE A 97 -2.37 -17.07 8.14
N LYS A 98 -3.56 -17.19 8.78
CA LYS A 98 -3.71 -17.16 10.24
C LYS A 98 -2.81 -18.18 10.95
N GLY A 99 -2.69 -19.40 10.42
CA GLY A 99 -1.82 -20.44 10.97
C GLY A 99 -0.33 -20.07 10.93
N LEU A 100 0.09 -19.31 9.91
CA LEU A 100 1.49 -18.92 9.71
C LEU A 100 1.90 -17.62 10.42
N VAL A 101 0.97 -16.66 10.54
CA VAL A 101 1.22 -15.36 11.20
C VAL A 101 0.82 -15.35 12.68
N GLY A 102 -0.03 -16.28 13.10
CA GLY A 102 -0.48 -16.44 14.48
C GLY A 102 -1.92 -15.99 14.71
N SER A 103 -2.72 -16.87 15.32
CA SER A 103 -4.16 -16.66 15.54
C SER A 103 -4.52 -15.46 16.41
N ARG A 104 -3.69 -15.14 17.42
CA ARG A 104 -3.91 -14.02 18.35
C ARG A 104 -3.26 -12.72 17.90
N ARG A 105 -2.57 -12.72 16.76
CA ARG A 105 -1.91 -11.53 16.23
C ARG A 105 -2.95 -10.45 15.96
N ALA A 106 -2.75 -9.26 16.51
CA ALA A 106 -3.55 -8.09 16.19
C ALA A 106 -3.28 -7.66 14.74
N VAL A 107 -4.34 -7.28 14.03
CA VAL A 107 -4.28 -6.74 12.68
C VAL A 107 -5.13 -5.49 12.59
N ASP A 108 -4.62 -4.50 11.86
CA ASP A 108 -5.39 -3.31 11.53
C ASP A 108 -6.40 -3.67 10.45
N VAL A 109 -7.65 -3.27 10.71
CA VAL A 109 -8.79 -3.51 9.85
C VAL A 109 -9.46 -2.17 9.56
N MET A 110 -9.66 -1.89 8.28
CA MET A 110 -10.36 -0.71 7.82
C MET A 110 -11.84 -1.01 7.63
N ASP A 111 -12.72 -0.24 8.25
CA ASP A 111 -14.15 -0.20 7.92
C ASP A 111 -14.30 0.57 6.60
N VAL A 112 -14.68 -0.12 5.53
CA VAL A 112 -14.72 0.40 4.15
C VAL A 112 -15.69 1.58 4.02
N SER A 113 -16.77 1.60 4.78
CA SER A 113 -17.77 2.67 4.68
C SER A 113 -17.26 3.98 5.26
N THR A 114 -16.49 3.90 6.35
CA THR A 114 -16.01 5.09 7.08
C THR A 114 -14.56 5.45 6.79
N GLN A 115 -13.80 4.55 6.15
CA GLN A 115 -12.35 4.59 5.98
C GLN A 115 -11.59 4.71 7.33
N LYS A 116 -12.23 4.39 8.46
CA LYS A 116 -11.62 4.42 9.80
C LYS A 116 -10.96 3.07 10.10
N GLY A 117 -9.78 3.13 10.73
CA GLY A 117 -9.07 1.96 11.22
C GLY A 117 -9.59 1.48 12.58
N SER A 118 -9.56 0.18 12.77
CA SER A 118 -9.79 -0.51 14.04
C SER A 118 -8.84 -1.71 14.12
N GLU A 119 -8.76 -2.37 15.27
CA GLU A 119 -7.94 -3.57 15.42
C GLU A 119 -8.81 -4.78 15.79
N MET A 120 -8.43 -5.96 15.28
CA MET A 120 -8.94 -7.24 15.77
C MET A 120 -7.86 -8.31 15.65
N SER A 121 -8.07 -9.46 16.28
CA SER A 121 -7.17 -10.60 16.09
C SER A 121 -7.35 -11.24 14.71
N MET A 122 -6.29 -11.87 14.19
CA MET A 122 -6.37 -12.69 12.97
C MET A 122 -7.48 -13.74 13.04
N ALA A 123 -7.72 -14.34 14.22
CA ALA A 123 -8.82 -15.29 14.39
C ALA A 123 -10.20 -14.66 14.14
N GLN A 124 -10.43 -13.45 14.67
CA GLN A 124 -11.66 -12.71 14.46
C GLN A 124 -11.83 -12.31 13.00
N PHE A 125 -10.74 -11.83 12.37
CA PHE A 125 -10.77 -11.47 10.96
C PHE A 125 -11.05 -12.66 10.04
N VAL A 126 -10.43 -13.83 10.29
CA VAL A 126 -10.71 -15.04 9.49
C VAL A 126 -12.17 -15.47 9.65
N ARG A 127 -12.69 -15.44 10.89
CA ARG A 127 -14.11 -15.75 11.13
C ARG A 127 -15.03 -14.82 10.33
N TYR A 128 -14.73 -13.52 10.33
CA TYR A 128 -15.44 -12.53 9.52
C TYR A 128 -15.31 -12.82 8.01
N TYR A 129 -14.11 -13.14 7.54
CA TYR A 129 -13.83 -13.40 6.14
C TYR A 129 -14.61 -14.63 5.62
N GLU A 130 -14.80 -15.64 6.47
CA GLU A 130 -15.55 -16.87 6.17
C GLU A 130 -17.07 -16.72 6.36
N THR A 131 -17.56 -15.65 7.00
CA THR A 131 -19.00 -15.35 7.09
C THR A 131 -19.59 -15.11 5.70
N PRO A 132 -20.77 -15.68 5.35
CA PRO A 132 -21.47 -15.42 4.09
C PRO A 132 -21.71 -13.92 3.81
N GLU A 133 -21.75 -13.52 2.53
CA GLU A 133 -21.88 -12.10 2.13
C GLU A 133 -23.13 -11.43 2.71
N ASP A 134 -24.25 -12.15 2.76
CA ASP A 134 -25.55 -11.71 3.26
C ASP A 134 -25.64 -11.61 4.80
N GLU A 135 -24.73 -12.25 5.51
CA GLU A 135 -24.63 -12.21 6.99
C GLU A 135 -23.62 -11.17 7.49
N ARG A 136 -22.93 -10.45 6.60
CA ARG A 136 -21.93 -9.44 7.00
C ARG A 136 -22.58 -8.09 7.23
N ASP A 137 -22.59 -7.65 8.49
CA ASP A 137 -23.06 -6.31 8.86
C ASP A 137 -22.17 -5.18 8.33
N LYS A 138 -20.87 -5.46 8.13
CA LYS A 138 -19.85 -4.48 7.75
C LYS A 138 -18.88 -5.02 6.71
N LEU A 139 -18.32 -4.12 5.93
CA LEU A 139 -17.21 -4.41 5.02
C LEU A 139 -15.89 -4.02 5.66
N PHE A 140 -15.08 -5.03 5.96
CA PHE A 140 -13.76 -4.88 6.56
C PHE A 140 -12.68 -5.27 5.55
N ASN A 141 -11.62 -4.46 5.52
CA ASN A 141 -10.49 -4.66 4.64
C ASN A 141 -9.19 -4.70 5.45
N VAL A 142 -8.32 -5.68 5.16
CA VAL A 142 -6.96 -5.74 5.71
C VAL A 142 -5.98 -5.42 4.59
N ILE A 143 -5.28 -4.30 4.71
CA ILE A 143 -4.27 -3.86 3.72
C ILE A 143 -2.86 -3.70 4.31
N SER A 144 -2.71 -3.81 5.64
CA SER A 144 -1.47 -3.48 6.36
C SER A 144 -0.79 -4.66 7.05
N LEU A 145 -1.21 -5.91 6.79
CA LEU A 145 -0.59 -7.08 7.43
C LEU A 145 0.82 -7.33 6.91
N GLU A 146 1.84 -6.78 7.59
CA GLU A 146 3.24 -7.03 7.26
C GLU A 146 3.71 -8.36 7.89
N PHE A 147 4.14 -9.31 7.07
CA PHE A 147 4.38 -10.69 7.52
C PHE A 147 5.86 -11.10 7.59
N SER A 148 6.80 -10.16 7.47
CA SER A 148 8.21 -10.45 7.73
C SER A 148 8.38 -10.98 9.15
N HIS A 149 9.28 -11.94 9.30
CA HIS A 149 9.59 -12.67 10.54
C HIS A 149 8.45 -13.55 11.06
N THR A 150 7.55 -13.96 10.15
CA THR A 150 6.60 -15.05 10.36
C THR A 150 6.96 -16.27 9.50
N LYS A 151 6.26 -17.39 9.69
CA LYS A 151 6.45 -18.56 8.82
C LYS A 151 6.05 -18.29 7.36
N LEU A 152 5.14 -17.33 7.13
CA LEU A 152 4.65 -16.95 5.80
C LEU A 152 5.75 -16.34 4.93
N GLU A 153 6.72 -15.64 5.53
CA GLU A 153 7.81 -15.01 4.77
C GLU A 153 8.66 -16.02 4.00
N ASN A 154 8.72 -17.28 4.46
CA ASN A 154 9.47 -18.34 3.80
C ASN A 154 8.77 -18.88 2.55
N LEU A 155 7.47 -18.62 2.37
CA LEU A 155 6.72 -19.07 1.20
C LEU A 155 6.82 -18.07 0.05
N ILE A 156 6.96 -16.78 0.36
CA ILE A 156 6.89 -15.71 -0.62
C ILE A 156 8.28 -15.15 -0.93
N LYS A 157 8.57 -15.02 -2.22
CA LYS A 157 9.73 -14.29 -2.74
C LYS A 157 9.24 -13.21 -3.69
N ARG A 158 9.61 -11.96 -3.40
CA ARG A 158 9.33 -10.80 -4.24
C ARG A 158 10.16 -10.85 -5.55
N PRO A 159 9.78 -10.08 -6.59
CA PRO A 159 10.55 -10.05 -7.83
C PRO A 159 11.96 -9.52 -7.59
N THR A 160 12.82 -9.50 -8.60
CA THR A 160 14.21 -8.98 -8.52
C THR A 160 14.28 -7.45 -8.31
N VAL A 161 13.37 -6.88 -7.52
CA VAL A 161 13.38 -5.51 -6.98
C VAL A 161 14.36 -5.36 -5.81
N ASP A 162 14.87 -6.46 -5.25
CA ASP A 162 15.89 -6.49 -4.19
C ASP A 162 17.12 -5.62 -4.52
N LEU A 163 17.43 -5.47 -5.82
CA LEU A 163 18.58 -4.71 -6.30
C LEU A 163 18.43 -3.19 -6.14
N VAL A 164 17.21 -2.68 -5.94
CA VAL A 164 16.93 -1.24 -5.82
C VAL A 164 16.24 -0.86 -4.51
N ASP A 165 15.80 -1.84 -3.72
CA ASP A 165 15.18 -1.57 -2.42
C ASP A 165 16.18 -0.95 -1.43
N TRP A 166 15.86 0.24 -0.92
CA TRP A 166 16.68 0.94 0.05
C TRP A 166 16.86 0.19 1.36
N VAL A 167 15.87 -0.61 1.80
CA VAL A 167 16.01 -1.37 3.04
C VAL A 167 17.12 -2.44 2.90
N ASP A 168 17.22 -3.09 1.75
CA ASP A 168 18.23 -4.13 1.52
C ASP A 168 19.62 -3.57 1.20
N ASN A 169 19.65 -2.40 0.52
CA ASN A 169 20.89 -1.84 -0.01
C ASN A 169 21.50 -0.72 0.85
N MET A 170 20.70 -0.01 1.66
CA MET A 170 21.13 1.19 2.40
C MET A 170 21.03 1.04 3.92
N TRP A 171 20.07 0.27 4.44
CA TRP A 171 19.91 0.11 5.88
C TRP A 171 21.06 -0.74 6.48
N PRO A 172 21.58 -0.42 7.69
CA PRO A 172 22.61 -1.23 8.32
C PRO A 172 22.18 -2.70 8.51
N ARG A 173 22.83 -3.61 7.78
CA ARG A 173 22.47 -5.04 7.74
C ARG A 173 22.38 -5.70 9.11
N HIS A 174 23.30 -5.35 10.00
CA HIS A 174 23.34 -5.90 11.36
C HIS A 174 22.15 -5.46 12.23
N LEU A 175 21.49 -4.33 11.92
CA LEU A 175 20.26 -3.90 12.62
C LEU A 175 19.05 -4.67 12.08
N LYS A 176 18.95 -4.80 10.75
CA LYS A 176 17.89 -5.61 10.11
C LYS A 176 17.92 -7.06 10.59
N GLN A 177 19.11 -7.68 10.65
CA GLN A 177 19.31 -9.04 11.14
C GLN A 177 18.98 -9.23 12.63
N LYS A 178 19.00 -8.16 13.43
CA LYS A 178 18.60 -8.19 14.83
C LYS A 178 17.08 -8.09 15.02
N GLN A 179 16.30 -7.84 13.97
CA GLN A 179 14.85 -7.85 14.07
C GLN A 179 14.35 -9.26 14.38
N THR A 180 13.55 -9.38 15.43
CA THR A 180 12.88 -10.63 15.83
C THR A 180 11.38 -10.46 15.93
N GLU A 181 10.90 -9.26 16.28
CA GLU A 181 9.48 -8.95 16.39
C GLU A 181 8.82 -8.97 14.99
N ALA A 182 7.74 -9.73 14.88
CA ALA A 182 7.02 -9.96 13.63
C ALA A 182 5.88 -8.96 13.41
N THR A 183 5.49 -8.21 14.44
CA THR A 183 4.55 -7.09 14.35
C THR A 183 5.26 -5.79 13.95
N ASN A 184 4.50 -4.71 13.82
CA ASN A 184 4.99 -3.38 13.45
C ASN A 184 5.02 -2.42 14.66
N VAL A 185 5.16 -2.97 15.88
CA VAL A 185 5.30 -2.17 17.10
C VAL A 185 6.59 -1.33 17.02
N MET A 186 6.42 -0.02 16.96
CA MET A 186 7.50 0.94 16.68
C MET A 186 8.70 0.82 17.61
N SER A 187 8.48 0.56 18.92
CA SER A 187 9.55 0.42 19.91
C SER A 187 10.47 -0.77 19.66
N GLU A 188 9.99 -1.81 18.98
CA GLU A 188 10.72 -3.04 18.70
C GLU A 188 11.36 -3.06 17.32
N MET A 189 10.95 -2.16 16.41
CA MET A 189 11.46 -2.11 15.05
C MET A 189 12.94 -1.66 15.02
N LYS A 190 13.78 -2.43 14.33
CA LYS A 190 15.21 -2.18 14.10
C LYS A 190 15.53 -1.75 12.67
N TYR A 191 14.53 -1.79 11.79
CA TYR A 191 14.58 -1.28 10.42
C TYR A 191 13.17 -0.90 9.95
N PRO A 192 13.02 -0.18 8.81
CA PRO A 192 11.71 0.08 8.20
C PRO A 192 11.07 -1.23 7.69
N LYS A 193 10.24 -1.86 8.53
CA LYS A 193 9.56 -3.14 8.24
C LYS A 193 8.33 -2.92 7.37
N VAL A 194 8.59 -2.64 6.09
CA VAL A 194 7.57 -2.26 5.08
C VAL A 194 7.76 -3.01 3.76
N GLN A 195 8.33 -4.22 3.79
CA GLN A 195 8.75 -4.92 2.57
C GLN A 195 7.73 -5.96 2.08
N ARG A 196 6.92 -6.54 2.98
CA ARG A 196 6.10 -7.72 2.69
C ARG A 196 4.73 -7.62 3.33
N TYR A 197 3.72 -7.27 2.53
CA TYR A 197 2.34 -7.11 2.97
C TYR A 197 1.42 -8.18 2.38
N CYS A 198 0.51 -8.69 3.20
CA CYS A 198 -0.58 -9.55 2.77
C CYS A 198 -1.88 -8.76 2.86
N LEU A 199 -2.53 -8.59 1.71
CA LEU A 199 -3.81 -7.89 1.62
C LEU A 199 -4.92 -8.93 1.55
N MET A 200 -5.97 -8.75 2.34
CA MET A 200 -7.12 -9.62 2.39
C MET A 200 -8.37 -8.77 2.36
N SER A 201 -9.05 -8.79 1.21
CA SER A 201 -10.27 -8.03 0.96
C SER A 201 -11.41 -9.00 0.65
N VAL A 202 -12.60 -8.62 1.08
CA VAL A 202 -13.83 -9.30 0.66
C VAL A 202 -14.45 -8.57 -0.53
N LYS A 203 -15.37 -9.23 -1.25
CA LYS A 203 -16.14 -8.60 -2.32
C LYS A 203 -16.84 -7.34 -1.82
N GLY A 204 -16.78 -6.27 -2.61
CA GLY A 204 -17.35 -4.96 -2.28
C GLY A 204 -16.40 -4.02 -1.52
N CYS A 205 -15.22 -4.48 -1.10
CA CYS A 205 -14.21 -3.59 -0.51
C CYS A 205 -13.73 -2.53 -1.52
N PHE A 206 -13.55 -1.31 -1.02
CA PHE A 206 -12.93 -0.19 -1.72
C PHE A 206 -12.01 0.57 -0.75
N THR A 207 -10.90 1.07 -1.27
CA THR A 207 -9.99 1.96 -0.55
C THR A 207 -9.90 3.24 -1.36
N ASP A 208 -10.14 4.38 -0.71
CA ASP A 208 -10.16 5.67 -1.38
C ASP A 208 -8.79 6.06 -1.94
N PHE A 209 -8.77 7.06 -2.83
CA PHE A 209 -7.54 7.55 -3.45
C PHE A 209 -6.50 7.94 -2.40
N HIS A 210 -5.29 7.39 -2.54
CA HIS A 210 -4.17 7.68 -1.66
C HIS A 210 -2.85 7.61 -2.42
N ILE A 211 -1.81 8.17 -1.79
CA ILE A 211 -0.42 7.97 -2.16
C ILE A 211 0.22 7.14 -1.06
N ASP A 212 0.94 6.09 -1.43
CA ASP A 212 1.60 5.23 -0.46
C ASP A 212 2.60 6.01 0.40
N PHE A 213 2.73 5.58 1.65
CA PHE A 213 3.53 6.27 2.65
C PHE A 213 4.97 6.50 2.18
N GLY A 214 5.42 7.75 2.22
CA GLY A 214 6.76 8.12 1.80
C GLY A 214 6.98 8.12 0.28
N GLY A 215 5.91 8.02 -0.52
CA GLY A 215 6.01 7.96 -1.97
C GLY A 215 6.67 6.67 -2.45
N THR A 216 6.46 5.57 -1.72
CA THR A 216 7.07 4.28 -2.07
C THR A 216 6.52 3.75 -3.38
N SER A 217 7.38 3.05 -4.12
CA SER A 217 6.95 2.21 -5.24
C SER A 217 6.44 0.88 -4.70
N VAL A 218 5.30 0.40 -5.20
CA VAL A 218 4.69 -0.86 -4.74
C VAL A 218 4.65 -1.93 -5.84
N TRP A 219 4.75 -3.19 -5.39
CA TRP A 219 4.53 -4.35 -6.25
C TRP A 219 3.40 -5.19 -5.64
N TYR A 220 2.43 -5.60 -6.46
CA TYR A 220 1.39 -6.53 -6.04
C TYR A 220 1.41 -7.79 -6.90
N HIS A 221 0.99 -8.89 -6.28
CA HIS A 221 0.68 -10.14 -6.95
C HIS A 221 -0.68 -10.61 -6.46
N LEU A 222 -1.61 -10.83 -7.39
CA LEU A 222 -2.91 -11.37 -7.07
C LEU A 222 -2.83 -12.89 -6.98
N VAL A 223 -3.08 -13.42 -5.78
CA VAL A 223 -3.12 -14.87 -5.52
C VAL A 223 -4.52 -15.41 -5.81
N VAL A 224 -5.55 -14.73 -5.28
CA VAL A 224 -6.96 -15.11 -5.41
C VAL A 224 -7.74 -13.84 -5.77
N LEU A 225 -8.56 -13.91 -6.82
CA LEU A 225 -9.47 -12.86 -7.31
C LEU A 225 -8.81 -11.64 -8.01
N LEU A 226 -9.68 -10.73 -8.44
CA LEU A 226 -9.43 -9.51 -9.22
C LEU A 226 -9.34 -8.28 -8.31
N LEU A 227 -8.37 -7.41 -8.57
CA LEU A 227 -8.28 -6.06 -8.00
C LEU A 227 -8.41 -5.04 -9.14
N LEU A 228 -9.26 -4.02 -8.94
CA LEU A 228 -9.43 -2.89 -9.87
C LEU A 228 -8.80 -1.65 -9.27
N LEU A 229 -7.99 -0.94 -10.07
CA LEU A 229 -7.31 0.28 -9.64
C LEU A 229 -7.58 1.43 -10.60
N LEU A 230 -7.86 2.60 -10.03
CA LEU A 230 -7.94 3.88 -10.72
C LEU A 230 -6.66 4.67 -10.40
N SER A 231 -5.93 5.06 -11.42
CA SER A 231 -4.66 5.80 -11.27
C SER A 231 -4.78 7.23 -11.77
N ILE A 232 -4.20 8.17 -11.01
CA ILE A 232 -4.11 9.59 -11.38
C ILE A 232 -2.62 9.94 -11.48
N PHE A 233 -2.20 10.47 -12.63
CA PHE A 233 -0.82 10.91 -12.83
C PHE A 233 -0.70 12.42 -12.69
N GLY A 234 -0.08 12.86 -11.60
CA GLY A 234 0.40 14.24 -11.45
C GLY A 234 1.76 14.39 -12.12
N GLY A 235 1.96 15.45 -12.92
CA GLY A 235 3.15 15.68 -13.75
C GLY A 235 4.52 15.81 -13.05
N SER A 236 4.65 15.41 -11.79
CA SER A 236 5.87 15.53 -10.99
C SER A 236 6.10 14.42 -9.95
N GLY A 237 5.28 13.36 -9.91
CA GLY A 237 5.40 12.26 -8.92
C GLY A 237 5.67 10.91 -9.56
N LEU A 238 6.51 10.08 -8.92
CA LEU A 238 6.77 8.69 -9.28
C LEU A 238 5.51 7.85 -8.99
N PHE A 239 5.08 7.01 -9.93
CA PHE A 239 3.95 6.09 -9.72
C PHE A 239 4.37 4.68 -10.15
N MET A 240 4.39 3.73 -9.21
CA MET A 240 4.54 2.31 -9.53
C MET A 240 3.35 1.57 -8.95
N LEU A 241 2.59 0.93 -9.84
CA LEU A 241 1.47 0.08 -9.50
C LEU A 241 1.52 -1.13 -10.43
N LEU A 242 1.57 -2.32 -9.85
CA LEU A 242 1.67 -3.59 -10.55
C LEU A 242 0.42 -4.38 -10.27
N LEU A 243 -0.39 -4.75 -11.28
CA LEU A 243 -1.52 -5.65 -11.10
C LEU A 243 -1.79 -6.58 -12.29
N TRP A 244 -2.32 -7.76 -11.95
CA TRP A 244 -2.69 -8.86 -12.85
C TRP A 244 -4.21 -9.12 -12.77
N LYS A 245 -4.74 -9.86 -13.75
CA LYS A 245 -6.09 -10.43 -13.83
C LYS A 245 -5.95 -11.82 -14.45
N GLN A 246 -6.58 -12.83 -13.85
CA GLN A 246 -7.03 -14.01 -14.61
C GLN A 246 -8.38 -13.70 -15.26
#